data_AF-A0A2E3MJ72-F1
#
_entry.id   AF-A0A2E3MJ72-F1
#
_cell.length_a   1.000
_cell.length_b   1.000
_cell.length_c   1.000
_cell.angle_alpha   90.00
_cell.angle_beta   90.00
_cell.angle_gamma   90.00
#
_symmetry.space_group_name_H-M   'P 1'
#
loop_
_entity.id
_entity.type
_entity.pdbx_description
1 polymer ?
#
loop_
_entity_poly.entity_id
_entity_poly.type
_entity_poly.pdbx_seq_one_letter_code
_entity_poly.pdbx_strand_id
1 'polypeptide(L)'
;MPDLSHEAVHQFWKEYHDPMIYRVVAFMEGVENWTLDGDAALETSLAKLGEQLDQAGNYELGREDIFIKICCNVKSGRALRLLQSLDTAHPGAASKLLIHAEEISESSDDEPGLFLRRNIVFERLRLLARVFAPERFDIVLKALEGEDA
;
A
#
# COMPACT_ATOMS: atom_id res chain seq x y z
N MET A 1 -17.50 -5.70 -0.24
CA MET A 1 -16.94 -5.68 1.13
C MET A 1 -15.42 -5.89 1.12
N PRO A 2 -14.62 -4.82 1.24
CA PRO A 2 -13.20 -4.98 1.57
C PRO A 2 -13.08 -5.32 3.06
N ASP A 3 -12.84 -6.59 3.36
CA ASP A 3 -12.40 -6.99 4.70
C ASP A 3 -11.00 -6.40 4.95
N LEU A 4 -10.92 -5.48 5.92
CA LEU A 4 -9.69 -4.79 6.31
C LEU A 4 -8.96 -5.49 7.47
N SER A 5 -9.39 -6.68 7.92
CA SER A 5 -8.65 -7.46 8.90
C SER A 5 -7.28 -7.86 8.36
N HIS A 6 -6.29 -7.99 9.24
CA HIS A 6 -4.92 -8.29 8.84
C HIS A 6 -4.81 -9.60 8.05
N GLU A 7 -5.53 -10.64 8.50
CA GLU A 7 -5.58 -11.94 7.82
C GLU A 7 -6.19 -11.85 6.42
N ALA A 8 -7.35 -11.21 6.27
CA ALA A 8 -8.01 -11.08 4.97
C ALA A 8 -7.19 -10.23 3.99
N VAL A 9 -6.52 -9.19 4.49
CA VAL A 9 -5.60 -8.36 3.70
C VAL A 9 -4.41 -9.18 3.19
N HIS A 10 -3.81 -10.03 4.03
CA HIS A 10 -2.74 -10.93 3.61
C HIS A 10 -3.23 -11.91 2.54
N GLN A 11 -4.41 -12.50 2.73
CA GLN A 11 -4.99 -13.40 1.76
C GLN A 11 -5.25 -12.70 0.42
N PHE A 12 -5.84 -11.50 0.45
CA PHE A 12 -6.07 -10.70 -0.75
C PHE A 12 -4.79 -10.44 -1.54
N TRP A 13 -3.74 -9.97 -0.87
CA TRP A 13 -2.48 -9.67 -1.55
C TRP A 13 -1.79 -10.93 -2.09
N LYS A 14 -1.91 -12.06 -1.38
CA LYS A 14 -1.37 -13.35 -1.80
C LYS A 14 -2.04 -13.89 -3.07
N GLU A 15 -3.34 -13.63 -3.24
CA GLU A 15 -4.12 -14.00 -4.42
C GLU A 15 -4.03 -12.96 -5.56
N TYR A 16 -3.38 -11.82 -5.31
CA TYR A 16 -3.27 -10.76 -6.30
C TYR A 16 -2.40 -11.17 -7.49
N HIS A 17 -2.72 -10.64 -8.68
CA HIS A 17 -2.11 -11.07 -9.95
C HIS A 17 -0.58 -10.96 -9.96
N ASP A 18 -0.03 -9.90 -9.36
CA ASP A 18 1.42 -9.73 -9.20
C ASP A 18 1.87 -10.29 -7.84
N PRO A 19 2.50 -11.48 -7.79
CA PRO A 19 2.89 -12.13 -6.54
C PRO A 19 4.01 -11.37 -5.80
N MET A 20 4.72 -10.45 -6.47
CA MET A 20 5.74 -9.63 -5.81
C MET A 20 5.14 -8.63 -4.82
N ILE A 21 3.89 -8.21 -5.04
CA ILE A 21 3.21 -7.28 -4.14
C ILE A 21 3.09 -7.90 -2.74
N TYR A 22 2.58 -9.13 -2.65
CA TYR A 22 2.47 -9.83 -1.36
C TYR A 22 3.82 -9.96 -0.66
N ARG A 23 4.87 -10.33 -1.40
CA ARG A 23 6.22 -10.51 -0.84
C ARG A 23 6.76 -9.20 -0.26
N VAL A 24 6.59 -8.09 -0.97
CA VAL A 24 7.03 -6.77 -0.51
C VAL A 24 6.22 -6.31 0.70
N VAL A 25 4.89 -6.49 0.67
CA VAL A 25 4.02 -6.16 1.81
C VAL A 25 4.43 -6.95 3.06
N ALA A 26 4.56 -8.27 2.95
CA ALA A 26 4.97 -9.12 4.08
C ALA A 26 6.36 -8.73 4.62
N PHE A 27 7.29 -8.35 3.74
CA PHE A 27 8.62 -7.90 4.13
C PHE A 27 8.58 -6.56 4.88
N MET A 28 7.82 -5.58 4.38
CA MET A 28 7.64 -4.29 5.04
C MET A 28 7.01 -4.48 6.42
N GLU A 29 5.93 -5.27 6.51
CA GLU A 29 5.22 -5.48 7.76
C GLU A 29 6.03 -6.23 8.82
N GLY A 30 7.02 -7.04 8.39
CA GLY A 30 7.95 -7.74 9.27
C GLY A 30 8.82 -6.82 10.13
N VAL A 31 8.91 -5.53 9.79
CA VAL A 31 9.64 -4.51 10.57
C VAL A 31 8.72 -3.40 11.12
N GLU A 32 7.41 -3.51 10.92
CA GLU A 32 6.42 -2.51 11.36
C GLU A 32 5.89 -2.76 12.77
N ASN A 33 6.77 -2.97 13.75
CA ASN A 33 6.35 -3.23 15.16
C ASN A 33 5.77 -2.01 15.88
N TRP A 34 5.67 -0.88 15.19
CA TRP A 34 5.26 0.43 15.72
C TRP A 34 3.81 0.79 15.33
N THR A 35 3.17 0.02 14.45
CA THR A 35 1.79 0.26 14.05
C THR A 35 0.82 -0.09 15.19
N LEU A 36 -0.39 0.45 15.13
CA LEU A 36 -1.39 0.33 16.20
C LEU A 36 -2.29 -0.91 16.06
N ASP A 37 -2.03 -1.76 15.06
CA ASP A 37 -2.80 -2.98 14.79
C ASP A 37 -2.85 -3.91 16.00
N GLY A 38 -4.00 -4.54 16.22
CA GLY A 38 -4.26 -5.42 17.36
C GLY A 38 -4.93 -4.74 18.56
N ASP A 39 -5.02 -3.40 18.61
CA ASP A 39 -5.89 -2.72 19.58
C ASP A 39 -7.37 -3.00 19.28
N ALA A 40 -8.12 -3.47 20.28
CA ALA A 40 -9.50 -3.92 20.08
C ALA A 40 -10.45 -2.80 19.61
N ALA A 41 -10.24 -1.57 20.07
CA ALA A 41 -11.06 -0.44 19.66
C ALA A 41 -10.75 -0.02 18.22
N LEU A 42 -9.47 -0.05 17.84
CA LEU A 42 -9.04 0.17 16.46
C LEU A 42 -9.59 -0.91 15.52
N GLU A 43 -9.44 -2.19 15.85
CA GLU A 43 -9.93 -3.29 15.01
C GLU A 43 -11.44 -3.22 14.79
N THR A 44 -12.19 -2.93 15.85
CA THR A 44 -13.64 -2.72 15.75
C THR A 44 -13.98 -1.53 14.84
N SER A 45 -13.19 -0.46 14.90
CA SER A 45 -13.41 0.74 14.08
C SER A 45 -13.03 0.50 12.61
N LEU A 46 -11.97 -0.28 12.35
CA LEU A 46 -11.55 -0.65 11.01
C LEU A 46 -12.54 -1.61 10.33
N ALA A 47 -13.12 -2.55 11.09
CA ALA A 47 -14.21 -3.39 10.59
C ALA A 47 -15.41 -2.55 10.14
N LYS A 48 -15.85 -1.61 10.99
CA LYS A 48 -16.94 -0.66 10.64
C LYS A 48 -16.57 0.21 9.42
N LEU A 49 -15.33 0.68 9.34
CA LEU A 49 -14.87 1.45 8.18
C LEU A 49 -14.97 0.63 6.89
N GLY A 50 -14.53 -0.63 6.91
CA GLY A 50 -14.63 -1.54 5.76
C GLY A 50 -16.07 -1.76 5.30
N GLU A 51 -17.02 -1.90 6.24
CA GLU A 51 -18.46 -1.99 5.95
C GLU A 51 -19.00 -0.71 5.31
N GLN A 52 -18.60 0.46 5.81
CA GLN A 52 -19.06 1.75 5.31
C GLN A 52 -18.50 2.10 3.93
N LEU A 53 -17.26 1.71 3.64
CA LEU A 53 -16.64 1.93 2.33
C LEU A 53 -17.37 1.19 1.20
N ASP A 54 -18.03 0.07 1.50
CA ASP A 54 -18.84 -0.67 0.53
C ASP A 54 -20.17 0.03 0.21
N GLN A 55 -20.68 0.83 1.15
CA GLN A 55 -21.94 1.58 1.04
C GLN A 55 -21.73 3.00 0.51
N ALA A 56 -20.49 3.49 0.51
CA ALA A 56 -20.14 4.75 -0.08
C ALA A 56 -20.34 4.68 -1.60
N GLY A 57 -21.49 5.21 -2.05
CA GLY A 57 -21.75 5.50 -3.46
C GLY A 57 -20.85 6.65 -3.95
N ASN A 58 -21.30 7.45 -4.91
CA ASN A 58 -20.55 8.58 -5.47
C ASN A 58 -20.32 9.71 -4.42
N TYR A 59 -19.35 9.53 -3.52
CA TYR A 59 -19.01 10.47 -2.46
C TYR A 59 -17.65 11.12 -2.75
N GLU A 60 -17.54 12.43 -2.58
CA GLU A 60 -16.25 13.11 -2.61
C GLU A 60 -15.50 12.81 -1.31
N LEU A 61 -14.29 12.25 -1.38
CA LEU A 61 -13.38 12.25 -0.24
C LEU A 61 -13.20 13.71 0.21
N GLY A 62 -13.77 14.09 1.35
CA GLY A 62 -13.59 15.42 1.94
C GLY A 62 -12.89 15.36 3.30
N ARG A 63 -12.12 14.28 3.54
CA ARG A 63 -11.45 13.95 4.81
C ARG A 63 -10.11 13.24 4.56
N GLU A 64 -9.36 13.73 3.58
CA GLU A 64 -8.07 13.20 3.13
C GLU A 64 -7.08 13.03 4.28
N ASP A 65 -6.98 14.02 5.16
CA ASP A 65 -6.12 13.98 6.36
C ASP A 65 -6.37 12.75 7.23
N ILE A 66 -7.63 12.34 7.37
CA ILE A 66 -7.99 11.18 8.20
C ILE A 66 -7.55 9.88 7.53
N PHE A 67 -7.71 9.78 6.21
CA PHE A 67 -7.23 8.60 5.48
C PHE A 67 -5.71 8.50 5.52
N ILE A 68 -5.00 9.62 5.37
CA ILE A 68 -3.55 9.71 5.52
C ILE A 68 -3.15 9.23 6.93
N LYS A 69 -3.79 9.76 7.96
CA LYS A 69 -3.54 9.37 9.35
C LYS A 69 -3.76 7.88 9.59
N ILE A 70 -4.86 7.31 9.10
CA ILE A 70 -5.13 5.87 9.23
C ILE A 70 -4.01 5.09 8.53
N CYS A 71 -3.71 5.42 7.27
CA CYS A 71 -2.67 4.75 6.48
C CYS A 71 -1.30 4.82 7.15
N CYS A 72 -0.97 5.91 7.83
CA CYS A 72 0.28 6.05 8.58
C CYS A 72 0.38 5.10 9.77
N ASN A 73 -0.73 4.75 10.42
CA ASN A 73 -0.70 4.09 11.73
C ASN A 73 -1.10 2.61 11.70
N VAL A 74 -1.48 2.08 10.53
CA VAL A 74 -1.78 0.65 10.33
C VAL A 74 -0.69 -0.04 9.49
N LYS A 75 -0.70 -1.38 9.50
CA LYS A 75 0.15 -2.20 8.63
C LYS A 75 0.06 -1.81 7.16
N SER A 76 1.20 -1.86 6.45
CA SER A 76 1.32 -1.45 5.05
C SER A 76 0.29 -2.12 4.14
N GLY A 77 0.03 -3.42 4.33
CA GLY A 77 -0.96 -4.15 3.53
C GLY A 77 -2.37 -3.61 3.72
N ARG A 78 -2.74 -3.21 4.95
CA ARG A 78 -4.07 -2.65 5.24
C ARG A 78 -4.21 -1.25 4.64
N ALA A 79 -3.17 -0.42 4.75
CA ALA A 79 -3.13 0.89 4.14
C ALA A 79 -3.29 0.79 2.61
N LEU A 80 -2.53 -0.09 1.96
CA LEU A 80 -2.65 -0.32 0.51
C LEU A 80 -4.03 -0.86 0.13
N ARG A 81 -4.61 -1.77 0.93
CA ARG A 81 -5.95 -2.30 0.67
C ARG A 81 -7.01 -1.22 0.80
N LEU A 82 -6.87 -0.32 1.77
CA LEU A 82 -7.74 0.84 1.93
C LEU A 82 -7.65 1.77 0.72
N LEU A 83 -6.44 2.15 0.29
CA LEU A 83 -6.24 2.97 -0.90
C LEU A 83 -6.85 2.33 -2.15
N GLN A 84 -6.62 1.03 -2.35
CA GLN A 84 -7.16 0.29 -3.49
C GLN A 84 -8.69 0.16 -3.43
N SER A 85 -9.27 0.06 -2.24
CA SER A 85 -10.73 0.05 -2.07
C SER A 85 -11.34 1.41 -2.39
N LEU A 86 -10.69 2.51 -1.96
CA LEU A 86 -11.09 3.87 -2.31
C LEU A 86 -11.01 4.11 -3.82
N ASP A 87 -9.93 3.66 -4.47
CA ASP A 87 -9.74 3.83 -5.91
C ASP A 87 -10.72 2.97 -6.74
N THR A 88 -11.14 1.82 -6.21
CA THR A 88 -12.17 0.98 -6.82
C THR A 88 -13.54 1.64 -6.76
N ALA A 89 -13.88 2.28 -5.63
CA ALA A 89 -15.14 3.02 -5.48
C ALA A 89 -15.13 4.33 -6.29
N HIS A 90 -14.00 5.04 -6.27
CA HIS A 90 -13.79 6.34 -6.93
C HIS A 90 -12.44 6.36 -7.64
N PRO A 91 -12.41 6.09 -8.96
CA PRO A 91 -11.18 6.12 -9.73
C PRO A 91 -10.40 7.43 -9.54
N GLY A 92 -9.16 7.32 -9.09
CA GLY A 92 -8.27 8.46 -8.80
C GLY A 92 -8.29 8.92 -7.34
N ALA A 93 -9.10 8.34 -6.46
CA ALA A 93 -9.14 8.72 -5.05
C ALA A 93 -7.80 8.46 -4.33
N ALA A 94 -7.13 7.34 -4.62
CA ALA A 94 -5.81 7.07 -4.04
C ALA A 94 -4.77 8.10 -4.52
N SER A 95 -4.85 8.49 -5.80
CA SER A 95 -3.98 9.54 -6.35
C SER A 95 -4.24 10.91 -5.73
N LYS A 96 -5.52 11.26 -5.46
CA LYS A 96 -5.88 12.50 -4.77
C LYS A 96 -5.28 12.57 -3.36
N LEU A 97 -5.30 11.45 -2.62
CA LEU A 97 -4.67 11.38 -1.30
C LEU A 97 -3.16 11.61 -1.36
N LEU A 98 -2.47 11.05 -2.36
CA LEU A 98 -1.04 11.30 -2.58
C LEU A 98 -0.76 12.77 -2.90
N ILE A 99 -1.52 13.36 -3.82
CA ILE A 99 -1.39 14.78 -4.18
C ILE A 99 -1.65 15.68 -2.97
N HIS A 100 -2.73 15.44 -2.23
CA HIS A 100 -3.05 16.19 -1.01
C HIS A 100 -1.91 16.10 0.00
N ALA A 101 -1.37 14.90 0.25
CA ALA A 101 -0.23 14.73 1.15
C ALA A 101 1.02 15.49 0.68
N GLU A 102 1.28 15.57 -0.63
CA GLU A 102 2.38 16.36 -1.20
C GLU A 102 2.17 17.86 -1.00
N GLU A 103 0.93 18.35 -1.07
CA GLU A 103 0.59 19.76 -0.90
C GLU A 103 0.69 20.23 0.56
N ILE A 104 0.37 19.36 1.52
CA ILE A 104 0.31 19.72 2.96
C ILE A 104 1.56 19.32 3.75
N SER A 105 2.45 18.48 3.21
CA SER A 105 3.66 18.07 3.90
C SER A 105 4.70 19.19 3.87
N GLU A 106 5.20 19.55 5.05
CA GLU A 106 6.28 20.53 5.23
C GLU A 106 7.64 19.82 5.41
N SER A 107 7.65 18.54 5.78
CA SER A 107 8.87 17.74 6.01
C SER A 107 8.65 16.24 5.81
N SER A 108 9.73 15.47 5.62
CA SER A 108 9.64 14.00 5.51
C SER A 108 9.25 13.27 6.79
N ASP A 109 9.19 13.97 7.92
CA ASP A 109 8.92 13.39 9.25
C ASP A 109 7.57 13.83 9.85
N ASP A 110 6.83 14.70 9.16
CA ASP A 110 5.43 14.95 9.49
C ASP A 110 4.53 13.80 9.03
N GLU A 111 3.27 13.79 9.48
CA GLU A 111 2.30 12.73 9.17
C GLU A 111 2.08 12.50 7.66
N PRO A 112 1.80 13.52 6.83
CA PRO A 112 1.70 13.33 5.37
C PRO A 112 3.04 12.93 4.73
N GLY A 113 4.17 13.44 5.22
CA GLY A 113 5.50 13.05 4.77
C GLY A 113 5.81 11.57 5.05
N LEU A 114 5.40 11.05 6.21
CA LEU A 114 5.48 9.63 6.54
C LEU A 114 4.62 8.78 5.58
N PHE A 115 3.39 9.22 5.28
CA PHE A 115 2.51 8.55 4.33
C PHE A 115 3.15 8.44 2.94
N LEU A 116 3.69 9.55 2.42
CA LEU A 116 4.41 9.58 1.14
C LEU A 116 5.63 8.68 1.16
N ARG A 117 6.45 8.77 2.21
CA ARG A 117 7.67 7.96 2.37
C ARG A 117 7.36 6.48 2.36
N ARG A 118 6.29 6.03 3.05
CA ARG A 118 5.88 4.62 3.07
C ARG A 118 5.46 4.13 1.68
N ASN A 119 4.69 4.93 0.94
CA ASN A 119 4.30 4.60 -0.44
C ASN A 119 5.51 4.54 -1.38
N ILE A 120 6.44 5.51 -1.29
CA ILE A 120 7.68 5.52 -2.08
C ILE A 120 8.53 4.29 -1.77
N VAL A 121 8.66 3.91 -0.50
CA VAL A 121 9.43 2.72 -0.10
C VAL A 121 8.80 1.45 -0.67
N PHE A 122 7.47 1.30 -0.58
CA PHE A 122 6.75 0.20 -1.21
C PHE A 122 7.06 0.10 -2.71
N GLU A 123 6.93 1.21 -3.44
CA GLU A 123 7.20 1.24 -4.87
C GLU A 123 8.67 0.96 -5.21
N ARG A 124 9.61 1.51 -4.45
CA ARG A 124 11.04 1.23 -4.64
C ARG A 124 11.36 -0.24 -4.45
N LEU A 125 10.87 -0.85 -3.37
CA LEU A 125 11.09 -2.28 -3.10
C LEU A 125 10.50 -3.14 -4.22
N ARG A 126 9.26 -2.84 -4.63
CA ARG A 126 8.57 -3.55 -5.71
C ARG A 126 9.29 -3.44 -7.06
N LEU A 127 9.64 -2.22 -7.46
CA LEU A 127 10.27 -1.95 -8.75
C LEU A 127 11.70 -2.48 -8.80
N LEU A 128 12.52 -2.25 -7.77
CA LEU A 128 13.91 -2.73 -7.74
C LEU A 128 13.97 -4.25 -7.73
N ALA A 129 13.10 -4.93 -6.96
CA ALA A 129 13.05 -6.38 -6.95
C ALA A 129 12.68 -6.99 -8.31
N ARG A 130 11.91 -6.27 -9.14
CA ARG A 130 11.53 -6.70 -10.50
C ARG A 130 12.55 -6.32 -11.57
N VAL A 131 13.11 -5.11 -11.49
CA VAL A 131 14.06 -4.57 -12.46
C VAL A 131 15.40 -5.31 -12.36
N PHE A 132 15.84 -5.59 -11.13
CA PHE A 132 17.09 -6.29 -10.84
C PHE A 132 16.85 -7.74 -10.42
N ALA A 133 15.77 -8.35 -10.92
CA ALA A 133 15.53 -9.78 -10.72
C ALA A 133 16.63 -10.60 -11.44
N PRO A 134 17.06 -11.75 -10.90
CA PRO A 134 18.10 -12.58 -11.52
C PRO A 134 17.83 -12.89 -12.99
N GLU A 135 16.57 -13.17 -13.36
CA GLU A 135 16.19 -13.48 -14.74
C GLU A 135 16.42 -12.30 -15.68
N ARG A 136 16.33 -11.05 -15.18
CA ARG A 136 16.65 -9.84 -15.96
C ARG A 136 18.14 -9.74 -16.22
N PHE A 137 18.97 -10.06 -15.24
CA PHE A 137 20.41 -10.12 -15.43
C PHE A 137 20.81 -11.21 -16.41
N ASP A 138 20.21 -12.40 -16.33
CA ASP A 138 20.48 -13.50 -17.27
C ASP A 138 20.15 -13.10 -18.71
N ILE A 139 19.04 -12.39 -18.94
CA ILE A 139 18.67 -11.88 -20.26
C ILE A 139 19.74 -10.89 -20.78
N VAL A 140 20.17 -9.96 -19.93
CA VAL A 140 21.16 -8.95 -20.32
C VAL A 140 22.53 -9.58 -20.56
N LEU A 141 22.97 -10.51 -19.70
CA LEU A 141 24.25 -11.22 -19.86
C LEU A 141 24.27 -12.03 -21.15
N LYS A 142 23.23 -12.82 -21.44
CA LYS A 142 23.14 -13.56 -22.72
C LYS A 142 23.20 -12.64 -23.94
N ALA A 143 22.54 -11.48 -23.86
CA ALA A 143 22.57 -10.51 -24.94
C ALA A 143 23.95 -9.86 -25.13
N LEU A 144 24.74 -9.72 -24.06
CA LEU A 144 26.08 -9.13 -24.09
C LEU A 144 27.19 -10.15 -24.45
N GLU A 145 27.05 -11.40 -24.02
CA GLU A 145 28.04 -12.46 -24.23
C GLU A 145 27.93 -13.14 -25.61
N GLY A 146 26.76 -13.07 -26.26
CA GLY A 146 26.50 -13.68 -27.58
C GLY A 146 26.15 -15.18 -27.50
N GLU A 147 25.67 -15.76 -28.61
CA GLU A 147 25.28 -17.20 -28.67
C GLU A 147 26.48 -18.18 -28.73
N ASP A 148 27.71 -17.67 -28.82
CA ASP A 148 28.93 -18.44 -29.16
C ASP A 148 29.88 -18.71 -27.97
N ALA A 149 29.42 -18.61 -26.72
CA ALA A 149 30.20 -18.98 -25.52
C ALA A 149 29.96 -20.43 -25.07
#